data_AF-A0A964RUF0-F1
#
_entry.id   AF-A0A964RUF0-F1
#
_cell.length_a   1.000
_cell.length_b   1.000
_cell.length_c   1.000
_cell.angle_alpha   90.00
_cell.angle_beta   90.00
_cell.angle_gamma   90.00
#
_symmetry.space_group_name_H-M   'P 1'
#
loop_
_entity.id
_entity.type
_entity.pdbx_description
1 polymer ?
#
loop_
_entity_poly.entity_id
_entity_poly.type
_entity_poly.pdbx_seq_one_letter_code
_entity_poly.pdbx_strand_id
1 'polypeptide(L)' 'MKKWVRSGLVWAGILYVITMVLFPLADHESFNTEKLLLGIPLWAVTGLILGYLFEKKKSKKAVTGK' A
#
# COMPACT_ATOMS: atom_id res chain seq x y z
N MET A 1 -14.38 -1.48 -11.70
CA MET A 1 -12.91 -1.39 -11.50
C MET A 1 -12.33 -2.80 -11.46
N LYS A 2 -11.13 -3.02 -12.02
CA LYS A 2 -10.46 -4.33 -11.98
C LYS A 2 -10.23 -4.76 -10.53
N LYS A 3 -10.46 -6.03 -10.19
CA LYS A 3 -10.32 -6.59 -8.82
C LYS A 3 -8.95 -6.27 -8.23
N TRP A 4 -7.92 -6.40 -9.07
CA TRP A 4 -6.57 -6.05 -8.72
C TRP A 4 -6.41 -4.59 -8.24
N VAL A 5 -6.96 -3.62 -8.97
CA VAL A 5 -6.88 -2.18 -8.61
C VAL A 5 -7.52 -1.93 -7.24
N ARG A 6 -8.65 -2.58 -6.95
CA ARG A 6 -9.33 -2.46 -5.65
C ARG A 6 -8.47 -3.02 -4.51
N SER A 7 -7.83 -4.18 -4.71
CA SER A 7 -6.88 -4.72 -3.73
C SER A 7 -5.65 -3.83 -3.55
N GLY A 8 -5.10 -3.27 -4.63
CA GLY A 8 -3.97 -2.35 -4.57
C GLY A 8 -4.29 -1.06 -3.81
N LEU A 9 -5.48 -0.48 -4.03
CA LEU A 9 -5.94 0.72 -3.33
C LEU A 9 -6.14 0.47 -1.82
N VAL A 10 -6.70 -0.68 -1.46
CA VAL A 10 -6.86 -1.08 -0.05
C VAL A 10 -5.50 -1.24 0.63
N TRP A 11 -4.55 -1.90 -0.04
CA TRP A 11 -3.18 -2.03 0.47
C TRP A 11 -2.46 -0.68 0.56
N ALA A 12 -2.65 0.22 -0.41
CA ALA A 12 -2.12 1.59 -0.38
C ALA A 12 -2.58 2.32 0.88
N GLY A 13 -3.88 2.31 1.17
CA GLY A 13 -4.46 3.00 2.32
C GLY A 13 -3.98 2.41 3.65
N ILE A 14 -3.95 1.09 3.77
CA ILE A 14 -3.47 0.42 5.00
C ILE A 14 -2.00 0.76 5.26
N LEU A 15 -1.14 0.63 4.25
CA LEU A 15 0.29 0.88 4.43
C LEU A 15 0.59 2.38 4.61
N TYR A 16 -0.17 3.25 3.97
CA TYR A 16 -0.09 4.69 4.22
C TYR A 16 -0.40 5.01 5.68
N VAL A 17 -1.50 4.49 6.24
CA VAL A 17 -1.86 4.74 7.64
C VAL A 17 -0.80 4.18 8.58
N ILE A 18 -0.28 2.97 8.33
CA ILE A 18 0.76 2.40 9.18
C ILE A 18 2.03 3.26 9.15
N THR A 19 2.48 3.67 7.97
CA THR A 19 3.76 4.38 7.86
C THR A 19 3.67 5.87 8.14
N MET A 20 2.53 6.51 7.92
CA MET A 20 2.32 7.94 8.19
C MET A 20 1.66 8.20 9.56
N VAL A 21 1.15 7.17 10.23
CA VAL A 21 0.59 7.30 11.60
C VAL A 21 1.43 6.49 12.59
N LEU A 22 1.59 5.17 12.44
CA LEU A 22 2.37 4.39 13.43
C LEU A 22 3.86 4.76 13.46
N PHE A 23 4.47 5.03 12.30
CA PHE A 23 5.90 5.37 12.24
C PHE A 23 6.24 6.68 12.94
N PRO A 24 5.59 7.83 12.64
CA PRO A 24 5.87 9.08 13.36
C PRO A 24 5.51 9.04 14.85
N LEU A 25 4.54 8.19 15.24
CA LEU A 25 4.27 7.91 16.66
C LEU A 25 5.45 7.20 17.35
N ALA A 26 6.23 6.39 16.64
CA ALA A 26 7.40 5.70 17.17
C ALA A 26 8.69 6.53 17.08
N ASP A 27 8.85 7.33 16.03
CA ASP A 27 10.07 8.12 15.79
C ASP A 27 10.14 9.42 16.62
N HIS A 28 9.06 9.81 17.30
CA HIS A 28 8.95 11.11 18.00
C HIS A 28 9.29 12.33 17.11
N GLU A 29 9.29 12.16 15.79
CA GLU A 29 9.60 13.22 14.83
C GLU A 29 8.37 14.11 14.63
N SER A 30 8.61 15.41 14.44
CA SER A 30 7.55 16.39 14.18
C SER A 30 6.72 15.97 12.97
N PHE A 31 5.42 15.78 13.18
CA PHE A 31 4.45 15.54 12.10
C PHE A 31 4.55 16.65 11.06
N ASN A 32 5.28 16.39 9.97
CA ASN A 32 5.41 17.35 8.88
C ASN A 32 4.30 17.09 7.85
N THR A 33 3.32 18.00 7.82
CA THR A 33 2.16 17.97 6.91
C THR A 33 2.57 17.89 5.43
N GLU A 34 3.73 18.44 5.06
CA GLU A 34 4.27 18.37 3.69
C GLU A 34 4.63 16.94 3.31
N LYS A 35 5.29 16.19 4.22
CA LYS A 35 5.61 14.76 4.03
C LYS A 35 4.33 13.92 3.93
N LEU A 36 3.29 14.29 4.69
CA LEU A 36 1.99 13.61 4.68
C LEU A 36 1.29 13.73 3.31
N LEU A 37 1.27 14.94 2.74
CA LEU A 37 0.68 15.24 1.43
C LEU A 37 1.47 14.60 0.29
N LEU A 38 2.81 14.67 0.32
CA LEU A 38 3.67 13.99 -0.67
C LEU A 38 3.61 12.46 -0.56
N GLY A 39 3.28 11.95 0.63
CA GLY A 39 3.05 10.53 0.87
C GLY A 39 1.85 9.97 0.13
N ILE A 40 0.80 10.76 -0.13
CA ILE A 40 -0.44 10.29 -0.79
C ILE A 40 -0.16 9.76 -2.21
N PRO A 41 0.43 10.53 -3.14
CA PRO A 41 0.73 10.01 -4.47
C PRO A 41 1.78 8.89 -4.44
N LEU A 42 2.79 8.98 -3.56
CA LEU A 42 3.81 7.94 -3.41
C LEU A 42 3.21 6.60 -3.00
N TRP A 43 2.36 6.59 -1.97
CA TRP A 43 1.70 5.39 -1.47
C TRP A 43 0.63 4.85 -2.40
N ALA A 44 -0.05 5.72 -3.15
CA ALA A 44 -0.98 5.30 -4.19
C ALA A 44 -0.27 4.48 -5.29
N VAL A 45 0.90 4.94 -5.75
CA VAL A 45 1.72 4.21 -6.74
C VAL A 45 2.23 2.90 -6.15
N THR A 46 2.79 2.92 -4.94
CA THR A 46 3.30 1.72 -4.26
C THR A 46 2.21 0.68 -4.03
N GLY A 47 1.04 1.07 -3.53
CA GLY A 47 -0.05 0.14 -3.27
C GLY A 47 -0.68 -0.42 -4.55
N LEU A 48 -0.74 0.37 -5.63
CA LEU A 48 -1.05 -0.17 -6.95
C LEU A 48 -0.02 -1.25 -7.33
N ILE A 49 1.28 -0.93 -7.39
CA ILE A 49 2.34 -1.90 -7.74
C ILE A 49 2.25 -3.18 -6.90
N LEU A 50 2.06 -3.05 -5.58
CA LEU A 50 1.90 -4.19 -4.68
C LEU A 50 0.68 -5.03 -5.00
N GLY A 51 -0.45 -4.39 -5.25
CA GLY A 51 -1.61 -5.10 -5.75
C GLY A 51 -1.22 -5.91 -7.00
N TYR A 52 -0.45 -5.32 -7.94
CA TYR A 52 -0.23 -5.95 -9.27
C TYR A 52 0.48 -7.25 -9.09
N LEU A 53 1.50 -7.16 -8.24
CA LEU A 53 2.30 -8.27 -7.82
C LEU A 53 1.46 -9.32 -7.10
N PHE A 54 0.52 -8.92 -6.23
CA PHE A 54 -0.37 -9.84 -5.53
C PHE A 54 -1.39 -10.53 -6.44
N GLU A 55 -1.97 -9.84 -7.42
CA GLU A 55 -2.84 -10.47 -8.40
C GLU A 55 -2.06 -11.51 -9.22
N LYS A 56 -0.87 -11.13 -9.69
CA LYS A 56 0.03 -12.04 -10.41
C LYS A 56 0.46 -13.24 -9.56
N LYS A 57 0.65 -13.04 -8.25
CA LYS A 57 1.04 -14.09 -7.29
C LYS A 57 -0.15 -15.00 -6.89
N LYS A 58 -1.39 -14.48 -6.84
CA LYS A 58 -2.61 -15.29 -6.67
C LYS A 58 -2.83 -16.24 -7.86
N SER A 59 -2.56 -15.79 -9.09
CA SER A 59 -2.56 -16.69 -10.26
C SER A 59 -1.53 -17.81 -10.16
N LYS A 60 -0.38 -17.60 -9.49
CA LYS A 60 0.62 -18.66 -9.27
C LYS A 60 0.21 -19.63 -8.15
N LYS A 61 -0.41 -19.14 -7.07
CA LYS A 61 -0.84 -19.99 -5.95
C LYS A 61 -2.03 -20.91 -6.30
N ALA A 62 -2.88 -20.53 -7.25
CA ALA A 62 -3.98 -21.39 -7.71
C ALA A 62 -3.53 -22.60 -8.56
N VAL A 63 -2.29 -22.57 -9.10
CA VAL A 63 -1.74 -23.64 -9.95
C VAL A 63 -0.89 -24.64 -9.14
N THR A 64 -0.37 -24.24 -7.98
CA THR A 64 0.41 -25.08 -7.06
C THR A 64 -0.41 -25.39 -5.80
N GLY A 65 -1.55 -26.02 -6.01
CA GLY A 65 -2.50 -26.38 -4.95
C GLY A 65 -3.49 -27.44 -5.41
N LYS A 66 -3.14 -28.17 -6.47
CA LYS A 66 -3.79 -29.40 -6.92
C LYS A 66 -2.75 -30.51 -6.90
#